data_AF-A0A5R8K942-F1
#
_entry.id   AF-A0A5R8K942-F1
#
_cell.length_a   1.000
_cell.length_b   1.000
_cell.length_c   1.000
_cell.angle_alpha   90.00
_cell.angle_beta   90.00
_cell.angle_gamma   90.00
#
_symmetry.space_group_name_H-M   'P 1'
#
loop_
_entity.id
_entity.type
_entity.pdbx_description
1 polymer ?
#
loop_
_entity_poly.entity_id
_entity_poly.type
_entity_poly.pdbx_seq_one_letter_code
_entity_poly.pdbx_strand_id
1 'polypeptide(L)'
;MPTLSIRFIGGHYHATPWDKAQNEGAVEWPPSPWRLLRALIATGYAKLPEWLDGTPPPLAKSLIEHLATALPSYKLPPATGAHTRHYMPTNSNPTLVLDSRAVLGSDHEPMLVHWPVELTQEEQSLFDSLAVRLSYLGRAESWTECESIQVPTFTSSLADGWTIPHDDSTPLPSHCDQIPLIAPVSSPIYSEWVNSLPKPKNKKLAPAPSLFCALQVETSWLQKHGWSAPPGSRLVIYDHPSASAISIAPTPKANRPARPTVPFVLLALSSSARSRSPMPLRERTLPQAELLHQAITSKVQKLANHTDTVSELIGLDAVRKPTIGHRHAHILPLTLLNADNHLDHILIWTPGGLSESSQNVLRSLRKTYMKGGVGEVEVRFAGSGTREEFKKIPALNHILGEAKVWQSLTPFLLPRHPKKNGRNTIEGQITEELTSRSLPSPKSIEILREESIGFRHFVRARRKGARPPEDFGYALRLTFPISISGPIAIGHSSHFGLGLFVPADQHSSIP
;
A
#
# COMPACT_ATOMS: atom_id res chain seq x y z
N MET A 1 -6.01 -43.04 24.14
CA MET A 1 -5.12 -41.92 24.54
C MET A 1 -5.80 -40.62 24.15
N PRO A 2 -5.95 -39.65 25.07
CA PRO A 2 -6.77 -38.46 24.84
C PRO A 2 -6.11 -37.55 23.80
N THR A 3 -6.91 -37.11 22.82
CA THR A 3 -6.48 -36.15 21.80
C THR A 3 -7.49 -35.02 21.72
N LEU A 4 -7.02 -33.78 21.83
CA LEU A 4 -7.83 -32.58 21.71
C LEU A 4 -7.67 -32.00 20.31
N SER A 5 -8.78 -31.89 19.57
CA SER A 5 -8.88 -31.17 18.31
C SER A 5 -9.36 -29.75 18.60
N ILE A 6 -8.63 -28.74 18.12
CA ILE A 6 -8.85 -27.32 18.41
C ILE A 6 -8.94 -26.54 17.10
N ARG A 7 -10.12 -26.02 16.79
CA ARG A 7 -10.32 -25.06 15.71
C ARG A 7 -10.43 -23.65 16.27
N PHE A 8 -9.64 -22.72 15.76
CA PHE A 8 -9.71 -21.31 16.17
C PHE A 8 -10.73 -20.58 15.30
N ILE A 9 -11.95 -20.40 15.79
CA ILE A 9 -13.07 -19.86 14.99
C ILE A 9 -12.82 -18.43 14.49
N GLY A 10 -11.97 -17.67 15.17
CA GLY A 10 -11.54 -16.34 14.74
C GLY A 10 -10.47 -16.37 13.62
N GLY A 11 -9.96 -17.55 13.26
CA GLY A 11 -8.86 -17.73 12.32
C GLY A 11 -7.51 -17.23 12.82
N HIS A 12 -7.35 -17.10 14.15
CA HIS A 12 -6.13 -16.61 14.76
C HIS A 12 -6.00 -17.06 16.22
N TYR A 13 -4.77 -17.06 16.73
CA TYR A 13 -4.42 -17.44 18.10
C TYR A 13 -3.43 -16.45 18.71
N HIS A 14 -3.74 -16.00 19.93
CA HIS A 14 -2.99 -15.05 20.74
C HIS A 14 -2.54 -15.72 22.03
N ALA A 15 -1.23 -15.68 22.24
CA ALA A 15 -0.61 -16.23 23.41
C ALA A 15 0.82 -15.73 23.54
N THR A 16 1.19 -15.22 24.72
CA THR A 16 2.56 -14.79 25.00
C THR A 16 3.36 -15.94 25.62
N PRO A 17 4.59 -16.24 25.16
CA PRO A 17 5.45 -17.21 25.81
C PRO A 17 5.76 -16.82 27.26
N TRP A 18 6.02 -17.80 28.12
CA TRP A 18 6.26 -17.57 29.56
C TRP A 18 7.42 -16.60 29.85
N ASP A 19 8.50 -16.69 29.09
CA ASP A 19 9.74 -15.91 29.26
C ASP A 19 9.73 -14.58 28.48
N LYS A 20 8.58 -14.16 27.95
CA LYS A 20 8.43 -12.97 27.11
C LYS A 20 7.42 -11.99 27.67
N ALA A 21 7.72 -10.70 27.55
CA ALA A 21 6.73 -9.66 27.75
C ALA A 21 5.79 -9.56 26.54
N GLN A 22 4.55 -9.13 26.79
CA GLN A 22 3.53 -8.99 25.73
C GLN A 22 3.98 -8.10 24.57
N ASN A 23 4.81 -7.10 24.85
CA ASN A 23 5.28 -6.12 23.87
C ASN A 23 6.57 -6.54 23.12
N GLU A 24 7.06 -7.77 23.29
CA GLU A 24 8.22 -8.29 22.55
C GLU A 24 7.84 -8.85 21.17
N GLY A 25 6.54 -8.95 20.89
CA GLY A 25 6.02 -9.40 19.61
C GLY A 25 6.03 -10.92 19.41
N ALA A 26 6.48 -11.69 20.40
CA ALA A 26 6.53 -13.15 20.37
C ALA A 26 5.15 -13.80 20.57
N VAL A 27 4.91 -14.92 19.87
CA VAL A 27 3.69 -15.73 19.97
C VAL A 27 4.09 -17.13 20.41
N GLU A 28 3.48 -17.67 21.46
CA GLU A 28 3.72 -19.05 21.91
C GLU A 28 3.00 -20.03 21.00
N TRP A 29 3.70 -20.57 20.01
CA TRP A 29 3.18 -21.56 19.06
C TRP A 29 4.11 -22.77 19.02
N PRO A 30 3.65 -23.98 19.43
CA PRO A 30 2.31 -24.32 19.91
C PRO A 30 2.03 -23.82 21.34
N PRO A 31 0.76 -23.87 21.82
CA PRO A 31 0.45 -23.65 23.24
C PRO A 31 1.23 -24.62 24.13
N SER A 32 1.80 -24.12 25.21
CA SER A 32 2.59 -24.92 26.15
C SER A 32 1.72 -25.92 26.94
N PRO A 33 2.25 -27.10 27.32
CA PRO A 33 1.50 -28.06 28.14
C PRO A 33 0.96 -27.46 29.44
N TRP A 34 1.73 -26.57 30.08
CA TRP A 34 1.27 -25.82 31.26
C TRP A 34 0.02 -25.00 30.97
N ARG A 35 -0.03 -24.30 29.83
CA ARG A 35 -1.18 -23.49 29.42
C ARG A 35 -2.41 -24.33 29.13
N LEU A 36 -2.23 -25.49 28.48
CA LEU A 36 -3.32 -26.41 28.16
C LEU A 36 -4.00 -26.95 29.42
N LEU A 37 -3.22 -27.44 30.39
CA LEU A 37 -3.80 -27.94 31.65
C LEU A 37 -4.53 -26.84 32.43
N ARG A 38 -3.97 -25.62 32.46
CA ARG A 38 -4.64 -24.47 33.08
C ARG A 38 -5.93 -24.09 32.36
N ALA A 39 -5.96 -24.17 31.03
CA ALA A 39 -7.15 -23.89 30.25
C ALA A 39 -8.27 -24.92 30.54
N LEU A 40 -7.94 -26.20 30.67
CA LEU A 40 -8.89 -27.24 31.09
C LEU A 40 -9.42 -26.98 32.50
N ILE A 41 -8.55 -26.62 33.45
CA ILE A 41 -8.97 -26.28 34.82
C ILE A 41 -9.92 -25.07 34.82
N ALA A 42 -9.54 -24.00 34.14
CA ALA A 42 -10.35 -22.79 34.04
C ALA A 42 -11.71 -23.07 33.38
N THR A 43 -11.75 -23.95 32.38
CA THR A 43 -12.98 -24.38 31.72
C THR A 43 -13.90 -25.10 32.68
N GLY A 44 -13.37 -26.00 33.52
CA GLY A 44 -14.16 -26.67 34.54
C GLY A 44 -14.80 -25.68 35.51
N TYR A 45 -14.02 -24.75 36.08
CA TYR A 45 -14.56 -23.71 36.97
C TYR A 45 -15.62 -22.84 36.31
N ALA A 46 -15.45 -22.51 35.04
CA ALA A 46 -16.36 -21.60 34.33
C ALA A 46 -17.63 -22.28 33.80
N LYS A 47 -17.59 -23.60 33.53
CA LYS A 47 -18.60 -24.27 32.69
C LYS A 47 -19.18 -25.54 33.28
N LEU A 48 -18.55 -26.16 34.28
CA LEU A 48 -19.05 -27.37 34.93
C LEU A 48 -19.75 -27.02 36.25
N PRO A 49 -21.05 -27.33 36.41
CA PRO A 49 -21.80 -27.04 37.64
C PRO A 49 -21.13 -27.53 38.92
N GLU A 50 -20.51 -28.71 38.84
CA GLU A 50 -19.81 -29.36 39.95
C GLU A 50 -18.55 -28.63 40.45
N TRP A 51 -18.02 -27.62 39.74
CA TRP A 51 -16.84 -26.86 40.16
C TRP A 51 -17.19 -25.41 40.56
N LEU A 52 -18.46 -24.99 40.43
CA LEU A 52 -18.89 -23.60 40.63
C LEU A 52 -18.71 -23.11 42.07
N ASP A 53 -18.71 -24.02 43.05
CA ASP A 53 -18.47 -23.72 44.46
C ASP A 53 -16.97 -23.51 44.78
N GLY A 54 -16.10 -23.61 43.77
CA GLY A 54 -14.67 -23.45 43.90
C GLY A 54 -13.94 -24.71 44.39
N THR A 55 -14.61 -25.86 44.49
CA THR A 55 -14.01 -27.12 44.95
C THR A 55 -14.12 -28.19 43.87
N PRO A 56 -13.12 -28.33 42.98
CA PRO A 56 -13.13 -29.37 41.96
C PRO A 56 -13.19 -30.78 42.58
N PRO A 57 -13.93 -31.72 41.98
CA PRO A 57 -14.03 -33.09 42.45
C PRO A 57 -12.67 -33.80 42.38
N PRO A 58 -12.43 -34.85 43.19
CA PRO A 58 -11.18 -35.62 43.16
C PRO A 58 -10.80 -36.13 41.77
N LEU A 59 -11.80 -36.47 40.94
CA LEU A 59 -11.61 -36.88 39.55
C LEU A 59 -10.94 -35.80 38.68
N ALA A 60 -11.23 -34.51 38.93
CA ALA A 60 -10.59 -33.41 38.22
C ALA A 60 -9.09 -33.35 38.51
N LYS A 61 -8.72 -33.52 39.78
CA LYS A 61 -7.31 -33.61 40.19
C LYS A 61 -6.63 -34.82 39.53
N SER A 62 -7.27 -35.98 39.57
CA SER A 62 -6.76 -37.21 38.95
C SER A 62 -6.48 -37.02 37.44
N LEU A 63 -7.47 -36.53 36.69
CA LEU A 63 -7.34 -36.27 35.25
C LEU A 63 -6.16 -35.34 34.93
N ILE A 64 -6.06 -34.19 35.60
CA ILE A 64 -5.01 -33.21 35.33
C ILE A 64 -3.62 -33.77 35.72
N GLU A 65 -3.52 -34.48 36.83
CA GLU A 65 -2.25 -35.08 37.27
C GLU A 65 -1.82 -36.24 36.35
N HIS A 66 -2.75 -37.03 35.79
CA HIS A 66 -2.47 -38.02 34.74
C HIS A 66 -2.02 -37.38 33.43
N LEU A 67 -2.68 -36.32 32.96
CA LEU A 67 -2.21 -35.60 31.77
C LEU A 67 -0.82 -34.98 31.98
N ALA A 68 -0.49 -34.56 33.20
CA ALA A 68 0.81 -34.01 33.54
C ALA A 68 1.96 -35.06 33.55
N THR A 69 1.66 -36.36 33.58
CA THR A 69 2.72 -37.40 33.49
C THR A 69 3.29 -37.55 32.10
N ALA A 70 2.57 -37.09 31.07
CA ALA A 70 2.97 -37.22 29.67
C ALA A 70 3.10 -35.86 28.98
N LEU A 71 4.10 -35.74 28.12
CA LEU A 71 4.25 -34.56 27.28
C LEU A 71 3.43 -34.76 26.00
N PRO A 72 2.52 -33.83 25.65
CA PRO A 72 1.73 -33.96 24.45
C PRO A 72 2.56 -33.69 23.19
N SER A 73 2.15 -34.31 22.09
CA SER A 73 2.59 -34.01 20.72
C SER A 73 1.55 -33.16 20.00
N TYR A 74 1.97 -32.34 19.04
CA TYR A 74 1.10 -31.38 18.35
C TYR A 74 1.10 -31.56 16.84
N LYS A 75 -0.08 -31.51 16.22
CA LYS A 75 -0.22 -31.28 14.78
C LYS A 75 -0.70 -29.86 14.58
N LEU A 76 0.15 -29.03 13.98
CA LEU A 76 -0.11 -27.59 13.87
C LEU A 76 -0.59 -27.23 12.47
N PRO A 77 -1.68 -26.45 12.34
CA PRO A 77 -2.01 -25.83 11.07
C PRO A 77 -0.95 -24.80 10.66
N PRO A 78 -0.83 -24.51 9.36
CA PRO A 78 -0.01 -23.40 8.89
C PRO A 78 -0.42 -22.08 9.56
N ALA A 79 0.57 -21.32 10.01
CA ALA A 79 0.35 -20.04 10.68
C ALA A 79 1.24 -18.95 10.08
N THR A 80 0.74 -17.73 10.06
CA THR A 80 1.47 -16.54 9.65
C THR A 80 1.53 -15.54 10.81
N GLY A 81 2.71 -15.00 11.07
CA GLY A 81 2.92 -14.05 12.16
C GLY A 81 2.33 -12.69 11.81
N ALA A 82 1.50 -12.14 12.70
CA ALA A 82 0.97 -10.79 12.55
C ALA A 82 0.88 -10.07 13.89
N HIS A 83 0.89 -8.75 13.85
CA HIS A 83 0.65 -7.91 15.01
C HIS A 83 -0.11 -6.65 14.62
N THR A 84 -0.93 -6.13 15.53
CA THR A 84 -1.41 -4.75 15.45
C THR A 84 -0.52 -3.84 16.30
N ARG A 85 -0.46 -2.55 15.91
CA ARG A 85 0.33 -1.53 16.59
C ARG A 85 -0.61 -0.47 17.15
N HIS A 86 -0.65 -0.35 18.46
CA HIS A 86 -1.48 0.61 19.17
C HIS A 86 -0.60 1.63 19.88
N TYR A 87 -0.81 2.91 19.62
CA TYR A 87 -0.12 4.00 20.34
C TYR A 87 -1.02 4.44 21.49
N MET A 88 -0.78 3.85 22.67
CA MET A 88 -1.61 4.10 23.85
C MET A 88 -1.33 5.48 24.42
N PRO A 89 -2.37 6.30 24.68
CA PRO A 89 -2.19 7.61 25.27
C PRO A 89 -1.68 7.43 26.71
N THR A 90 -0.58 8.09 27.05
CA THR A 90 -0.11 8.22 28.43
C THR A 90 -0.07 9.71 28.77
N ASN A 91 0.15 10.05 30.05
CA ASN A 91 0.35 11.46 30.47
C ASN A 91 1.58 12.13 29.83
N SER A 92 2.36 11.40 29.02
CA SER A 92 3.54 11.85 28.32
C SER A 92 3.49 11.45 26.82
N ASN A 93 4.53 10.80 26.29
CA ASN A 93 4.54 10.31 24.92
C ASN A 93 3.66 9.05 24.76
N PRO A 94 2.98 8.88 23.61
CA PRO A 94 2.26 7.64 23.33
C PRO A 94 3.20 6.45 23.37
N THR A 95 2.82 5.42 24.13
CA THR A 95 3.61 4.18 24.24
C THR A 95 3.11 3.19 23.20
N LEU A 96 4.02 2.66 22.38
CA LEU A 96 3.69 1.62 21.41
C LEU A 96 3.44 0.30 22.14
N VAL A 97 2.27 -0.27 21.90
CA VAL A 97 1.87 -1.61 22.32
C VAL A 97 1.64 -2.48 21.08
N LEU A 98 2.30 -3.63 21.06
CA LEU A 98 2.12 -4.70 20.10
C LEU A 98 1.08 -5.69 20.63
N ASP A 99 0.18 -6.10 19.75
CA ASP A 99 -0.71 -7.25 19.98
C ASP A 99 -0.41 -8.30 18.91
N SER A 100 0.49 -9.22 19.25
CA SER A 100 0.98 -10.28 18.35
C SER A 100 0.13 -11.54 18.40
N ARG A 101 -0.01 -12.16 17.24
CA ARG A 101 -0.82 -13.37 17.01
C ARG A 101 -0.28 -14.23 15.87
N ALA A 102 -0.61 -15.51 15.94
CA ALA A 102 -0.57 -16.43 14.82
C ALA A 102 -1.89 -16.32 14.04
N VAL A 103 -1.82 -16.02 12.75
CA VAL A 103 -2.99 -15.96 11.85
C VAL A 103 -3.04 -17.23 11.03
N LEU A 104 -4.17 -17.91 11.07
CA LEU A 104 -4.42 -19.24 10.51
C LEU A 104 -5.27 -19.16 9.23
N GLY A 105 -6.10 -18.11 9.11
CA GLY A 105 -7.15 -18.01 8.09
C GLY A 105 -8.46 -18.62 8.57
N SER A 106 -9.55 -18.41 7.83
CA SER A 106 -10.88 -18.94 8.21
C SER A 106 -11.02 -20.44 7.99
N ASP A 107 -10.31 -20.97 7.00
CA ASP A 107 -10.51 -22.33 6.49
C ASP A 107 -9.33 -23.24 6.88
N HIS A 108 -8.80 -23.04 8.09
CA HIS A 108 -7.63 -23.77 8.57
C HIS A 108 -8.02 -25.14 9.16
N GLU A 109 -7.12 -26.13 9.00
CA GLU A 109 -7.25 -27.43 9.68
C GLU A 109 -7.14 -27.27 11.21
N PRO A 110 -7.87 -28.06 12.02
CA PRO A 110 -7.76 -27.97 13.47
C PRO A 110 -6.34 -28.34 13.95
N MET A 111 -5.90 -27.67 15.00
CA MET A 111 -4.71 -28.08 15.74
C MET A 111 -5.05 -29.33 16.56
N LEU A 112 -4.20 -30.36 16.49
CA LEU A 112 -4.36 -31.56 17.30
C LEU A 112 -3.32 -31.56 18.43
N VAL A 113 -3.75 -31.92 19.63
CA VAL A 113 -2.90 -32.09 20.81
C VAL A 113 -3.11 -33.49 21.36
N HIS A 114 -2.10 -34.34 21.27
CA HIS A 114 -2.17 -35.75 21.62
C HIS A 114 -1.34 -36.05 22.86
N TRP A 115 -1.94 -36.58 23.93
CA TRP A 115 -1.20 -37.05 25.10
C TRP A 115 -1.00 -38.57 25.06
N PRO A 116 0.24 -39.07 25.13
CA PRO A 116 0.53 -40.50 25.14
C PRO A 116 0.33 -41.11 26.54
N VAL A 117 -0.87 -40.95 27.11
CA VAL A 117 -1.26 -41.49 28.42
C VAL A 117 -2.64 -42.16 28.33
N GLU A 118 -2.81 -43.26 29.05
CA GLU A 118 -4.11 -43.91 29.18
C GLU A 118 -4.89 -43.26 30.32
N LEU A 119 -6.12 -42.84 30.03
CA LEU A 119 -7.06 -42.34 31.02
C LEU A 119 -8.03 -43.44 31.40
N THR A 120 -8.49 -43.41 32.65
CA THR A 120 -9.64 -44.23 33.06
C THR A 120 -10.90 -43.77 32.31
N GLN A 121 -11.94 -44.61 32.28
CA GLN A 121 -13.20 -44.28 31.59
C GLN A 121 -13.86 -43.01 32.16
N GLU A 122 -13.80 -42.82 33.47
CA GLU A 122 -14.33 -41.63 34.15
C GLU A 122 -13.53 -40.37 33.79
N GLU A 123 -12.20 -40.47 33.78
CA GLU A 123 -11.31 -39.36 33.38
C GLU A 123 -11.48 -38.98 31.92
N GLN A 124 -11.62 -39.96 31.02
CA GLN A 124 -11.88 -39.72 29.61
C GLN A 124 -13.24 -39.00 29.43
N SER A 125 -14.27 -39.42 30.17
CA SER A 125 -15.59 -38.77 30.11
C SER A 125 -15.55 -37.31 30.60
N LEU A 126 -14.76 -37.04 31.64
CA LEU A 126 -14.51 -35.68 32.12
C LEU A 126 -13.69 -34.86 31.10
N PHE A 127 -12.67 -35.45 30.50
CA PHE A 127 -11.87 -34.82 29.44
C PHE A 127 -12.73 -34.43 28.24
N ASP A 128 -13.60 -35.33 27.77
CA ASP A 128 -14.54 -35.07 26.67
C ASP A 128 -15.49 -33.91 27.02
N SER A 129 -15.96 -33.87 28.26
CA SER A 129 -16.84 -32.81 28.76
C SER A 129 -16.14 -31.45 28.84
N LEU A 130 -14.88 -31.42 29.24
CA LEU A 130 -14.07 -30.20 29.28
C LEU A 130 -13.69 -29.73 27.86
N ALA A 131 -13.31 -30.66 26.98
CA ALA A 131 -12.89 -30.38 25.61
C ALA A 131 -13.98 -29.57 24.86
N VAL A 132 -15.21 -30.06 24.83
CA VAL A 132 -16.33 -29.40 24.10
C VAL A 132 -16.69 -28.02 24.70
N ARG A 133 -16.29 -27.75 25.95
CA ARG A 133 -16.59 -26.49 26.65
C ARG A 133 -15.44 -25.48 26.64
N LEU A 134 -14.28 -25.85 26.10
CA LEU A 134 -13.13 -24.96 25.97
C LEU A 134 -13.41 -23.91 24.89
N SER A 135 -13.96 -22.77 25.30
CA SER A 135 -14.42 -21.70 24.38
C SER A 135 -13.34 -20.74 23.90
N TYR A 136 -12.17 -20.72 24.54
CA TYR A 136 -10.99 -20.00 24.08
C TYR A 136 -9.70 -20.64 24.63
N LEU A 137 -8.58 -20.44 23.94
CA LEU A 137 -7.26 -20.87 24.41
C LEU A 137 -6.23 -19.75 24.24
N GLY A 138 -5.44 -19.50 25.29
CA GLY A 138 -4.51 -18.36 25.32
C GLY A 138 -5.22 -17.12 25.83
N ARG A 139 -5.38 -16.10 24.99
CA ARG A 139 -6.17 -14.90 25.35
C ARG A 139 -7.63 -15.04 24.92
N ALA A 140 -8.50 -14.23 25.52
CA ALA A 140 -9.95 -14.28 25.31
C ALA A 140 -10.39 -13.97 23.86
N GLU A 141 -9.51 -13.37 23.05
CA GLU A 141 -9.71 -13.11 21.63
C GLU A 141 -9.54 -14.37 20.75
N SER A 142 -8.90 -15.41 21.28
CA SER A 142 -8.60 -16.67 20.57
C SER A 142 -9.68 -17.71 20.81
N TRP A 143 -10.87 -17.45 20.26
CA TRP A 143 -12.02 -18.34 20.44
C TRP A 143 -11.80 -19.69 19.78
N THR A 144 -12.28 -20.73 20.43
CA THR A 144 -12.07 -22.12 20.03
C THR A 144 -13.38 -22.90 19.95
N GLU A 145 -13.46 -23.76 18.95
CA GLU A 145 -14.34 -24.92 18.90
C GLU A 145 -13.45 -26.14 19.11
N CYS A 146 -13.78 -26.96 20.10
CA CYS A 146 -12.92 -28.06 20.54
C CYS A 146 -13.72 -29.35 20.66
N GLU A 147 -13.06 -30.46 20.36
CA GLU A 147 -13.61 -31.80 20.55
C GLU A 147 -12.51 -32.76 20.99
N SER A 148 -12.91 -33.75 21.78
CA SER A 148 -12.05 -34.89 22.08
C SER A 148 -12.22 -35.93 20.98
N ILE A 149 -11.12 -36.34 20.37
CA ILE A 149 -11.13 -37.34 19.31
C ILE A 149 -10.37 -38.59 19.76
N GLN A 150 -10.91 -39.75 19.38
CA GLN A 150 -10.21 -41.01 19.50
C GLN A 150 -9.40 -41.20 18.23
N VAL A 151 -8.08 -41.03 18.33
CA VAL A 151 -7.19 -41.35 17.23
C VAL A 151 -6.64 -42.77 17.47
N PRO A 152 -6.56 -43.63 16.43
CA PRO A 152 -5.91 -44.93 16.56
C PRO A 152 -4.53 -44.79 17.21
N THR A 153 -4.02 -45.81 17.89
CA THR A 153 -2.67 -45.78 18.44
C THR A 153 -1.66 -45.64 17.29
N PHE A 154 -1.21 -44.42 16.99
CA PHE A 154 -0.13 -44.14 16.05
C PHE A 154 0.95 -43.33 16.78
N THR A 155 2.21 -43.62 16.47
CA THR A 155 3.33 -42.89 17.01
C THR A 155 3.42 -41.55 16.29
N SER A 156 3.19 -40.43 17.00
CA SER A 156 3.41 -39.10 16.42
C SER A 156 4.86 -38.96 15.96
N SER A 157 5.09 -38.55 14.72
CA SER A 157 6.43 -38.45 14.14
C SER A 157 6.68 -37.09 13.50
N LEU A 158 7.93 -36.61 13.56
CA LEU A 158 8.36 -35.39 12.87
C LEU A 158 8.16 -35.49 11.35
N ALA A 159 8.36 -36.69 10.77
CA ALA A 159 8.19 -36.95 9.34
C ALA A 159 6.75 -36.74 8.88
N ASP A 160 5.78 -37.07 9.75
CA ASP A 160 4.36 -36.82 9.51
C ASP A 160 3.96 -35.38 9.86
N GLY A 161 4.93 -34.50 10.14
CA GLY A 161 4.72 -33.08 10.46
C GLY A 161 4.12 -32.84 11.85
N TRP A 162 4.38 -33.72 12.82
CA TRP A 162 4.07 -33.46 14.23
C TRP A 162 5.21 -32.72 14.92
N THR A 163 4.88 -31.80 15.81
CA THR A 163 5.81 -31.22 16.79
C THR A 163 5.82 -32.12 18.03
N ILE A 164 6.97 -32.65 18.41
CA ILE A 164 7.11 -33.67 19.47
C ILE A 164 8.15 -33.25 20.51
N PRO A 165 8.09 -33.76 21.75
CA PRO A 165 9.15 -33.56 22.72
C PRO A 165 10.49 -34.03 22.18
N HIS A 166 11.55 -33.23 22.38
CA HIS A 166 12.90 -33.60 21.97
C HIS A 166 13.39 -34.81 22.76
N ASP A 167 14.01 -35.76 22.06
CA ASP A 167 14.70 -36.91 22.62
C ASP A 167 16.21 -36.69 22.50
N ASP A 168 16.87 -36.47 23.64
CA ASP A 168 18.33 -36.22 23.74
C ASP A 168 19.18 -37.34 23.11
N SER A 169 18.61 -38.53 22.90
CA SER A 169 19.28 -39.65 22.24
C SER A 169 19.27 -39.57 20.71
N THR A 170 18.50 -38.65 20.14
CA THR A 170 18.30 -38.50 18.68
C THR A 170 18.77 -37.14 18.18
N PRO A 171 19.54 -37.07 17.07
CA PRO A 171 19.92 -35.79 16.49
C PRO A 171 18.70 -35.12 15.86
N LEU A 172 18.64 -33.79 15.96
CA LEU A 172 17.60 -32.97 15.33
C LEU A 172 17.61 -33.18 13.80
N PRO A 173 16.49 -33.59 13.18
CA PRO A 173 16.39 -33.72 11.73
C PRO A 173 16.60 -32.39 10.99
N SER A 174 16.97 -32.46 9.71
CA SER A 174 16.99 -31.27 8.84
C SER A 174 15.59 -30.67 8.70
N HIS A 175 15.51 -29.33 8.56
CA HIS A 175 14.24 -28.59 8.45
C HIS A 175 13.33 -28.70 9.68
N CYS A 176 13.93 -28.90 10.86
CA CYS A 176 13.26 -28.78 12.14
C CYS A 176 13.96 -27.71 12.98
N ASP A 177 13.17 -26.97 13.74
CA ASP A 177 13.61 -25.99 14.73
C ASP A 177 13.33 -26.54 16.13
N GLN A 178 14.07 -26.05 17.13
CA GLN A 178 13.83 -26.39 18.53
C GLN A 178 13.17 -25.23 19.27
N ILE A 179 12.10 -25.52 19.99
CA ILE A 179 11.35 -24.52 20.74
C ILE A 179 11.18 -24.93 22.21
N PRO A 180 11.48 -24.04 23.17
CA PRO A 180 11.26 -24.32 24.59
C PRO A 180 9.81 -24.05 24.97
N LEU A 181 9.16 -25.03 25.58
CA LEU A 181 7.81 -24.90 26.15
C LEU A 181 7.82 -25.21 27.64
N ILE A 182 7.01 -24.46 28.39
CA ILE A 182 6.82 -24.71 29.81
C ILE A 182 5.81 -25.86 30.03
N ALA A 183 6.22 -26.88 30.77
CA ALA A 183 5.41 -28.07 31.04
C ALA A 183 5.37 -28.35 32.55
N PRO A 184 4.32 -29.02 33.07
CA PRO A 184 4.31 -29.48 34.45
C PRO A 184 5.35 -30.58 34.67
N VAL A 185 5.83 -30.70 35.91
CA VAL A 185 6.41 -31.95 36.43
C VAL A 185 5.29 -32.91 36.84
N SER A 186 5.58 -34.19 37.03
CA SER A 186 4.58 -35.14 37.54
C SER A 186 4.24 -34.89 39.01
N SER A 187 3.05 -35.34 39.45
CA SER A 187 2.59 -35.19 40.85
C SER A 187 3.55 -35.80 41.88
N PRO A 188 4.17 -36.98 41.65
CA PRO A 188 5.21 -37.51 42.53
C PRO A 188 6.44 -36.60 42.65
N ILE A 189 6.99 -36.13 41.52
CA ILE A 189 8.16 -35.24 41.50
C ILE A 189 7.86 -33.94 42.24
N TYR A 190 6.65 -33.37 42.03
CA TYR A 190 6.24 -32.17 42.74
C TYR A 190 6.17 -32.39 44.25
N SER A 191 5.57 -33.49 44.68
CA SER A 191 5.38 -33.82 46.09
C SER A 191 6.72 -34.05 46.80
N GLU A 192 7.65 -34.76 46.15
CA GLU A 192 9.03 -34.92 46.63
C GLU A 192 9.73 -33.57 46.80
N TRP A 193 9.62 -32.69 45.80
CA TRP A 193 10.19 -31.35 45.88
C TRP A 193 9.60 -30.55 47.04
N VAL A 194 8.27 -30.50 47.20
CA VAL A 194 7.62 -29.78 48.31
C VAL A 194 8.07 -30.33 49.67
N ASN A 195 8.15 -31.65 49.81
CA ASN A 195 8.59 -32.30 51.06
C ASN A 195 10.07 -32.06 51.37
N SER A 196 10.91 -31.84 50.36
CA SER A 196 12.32 -31.52 50.52
C SER A 196 12.57 -30.09 51.02
N LEU A 197 11.59 -29.19 50.87
CA LEU A 197 11.75 -27.78 51.24
C LEU A 197 11.69 -27.60 52.77
N PRO A 198 12.49 -26.65 53.31
CA PRO A 198 12.40 -26.30 54.71
C PRO A 198 11.01 -25.72 55.03
N LYS A 199 10.50 -26.02 56.24
CA LYS A 199 9.19 -25.50 56.68
C LYS A 199 9.17 -23.97 56.56
N PRO A 200 8.23 -23.38 55.81
CA PRO A 200 8.25 -21.96 55.54
C PRO A 200 7.97 -21.18 56.83
N LYS A 201 8.84 -20.21 57.15
CA LYS A 201 8.66 -19.30 58.30
C LYS A 201 7.40 -18.44 58.16
N ASN A 202 6.94 -18.21 56.94
CA ASN A 202 5.72 -17.47 56.62
C ASN A 202 4.85 -18.29 55.67
N LYS A 203 3.65 -18.66 56.12
CA LYS A 203 2.69 -19.48 55.34
C LYS A 203 2.33 -18.86 53.98
N LYS A 204 2.43 -17.53 53.83
CA LYS A 204 2.13 -16.84 52.56
C LYS A 204 3.19 -17.04 51.47
N LEU A 205 4.38 -17.50 51.83
CA LEU A 205 5.49 -17.81 50.92
C LEU A 205 5.62 -19.31 50.62
N ALA A 206 4.76 -20.14 51.20
CA ALA A 206 4.77 -21.58 50.96
C ALA A 206 4.38 -21.86 49.49
N PRO A 207 5.03 -22.83 48.82
CA PRO A 207 4.55 -23.31 47.54
C PRO A 207 3.16 -23.95 47.70
N ALA A 208 2.45 -24.10 46.58
CA ALA A 208 1.17 -24.78 46.57
C ALA A 208 1.30 -26.22 47.11
N PRO A 209 0.28 -26.77 47.79
CA PRO A 209 0.39 -28.07 48.46
C PRO A 209 0.37 -29.28 47.50
N SER A 210 -0.09 -29.09 46.26
CA SER A 210 -0.10 -30.12 45.22
C SER A 210 0.15 -29.50 43.84
N LEU A 211 0.51 -30.33 42.86
CA LEU A 211 0.68 -29.90 41.47
C LEU A 211 -0.61 -29.25 40.92
N PHE A 212 -1.77 -29.85 41.20
CA PHE A 212 -3.06 -29.30 40.83
C PHE A 212 -3.29 -27.88 41.40
N CYS A 213 -2.88 -27.63 42.64
CA CYS A 213 -2.94 -26.28 43.22
C CYS A 213 -1.90 -25.35 42.58
N ALA A 214 -0.72 -25.87 42.22
CA ALA A 214 0.34 -25.09 41.58
C ALA A 214 -0.06 -24.56 40.20
N LEU A 215 -0.78 -25.36 39.41
CA LEU A 215 -1.34 -24.95 38.11
C LEU A 215 -2.36 -23.79 38.24
N GLN A 216 -2.94 -23.59 39.42
CA GLN A 216 -3.94 -22.54 39.65
C GLN A 216 -3.33 -21.23 40.14
N VAL A 217 -2.03 -21.19 40.45
CA VAL A 217 -1.37 -19.99 40.95
C VAL A 217 -1.37 -18.88 39.90
N GLU A 218 -1.78 -17.68 40.31
CA GLU A 218 -1.79 -16.50 39.46
C GLU A 218 -0.39 -15.90 39.24
N THR A 219 -0.16 -15.36 38.05
CA THR A 219 1.09 -14.65 37.72
C THR A 219 1.34 -13.45 38.64
N SER A 220 0.28 -12.75 39.07
CA SER A 220 0.33 -11.63 40.02
C SER A 220 0.95 -12.06 41.36
N TRP A 221 0.56 -13.24 41.86
CA TRP A 221 1.07 -13.83 43.09
C TRP A 221 2.54 -14.24 42.93
N LEU A 222 2.91 -14.87 41.81
CA LEU A 222 4.28 -15.28 41.53
C LEU A 222 5.24 -14.07 41.54
N GLN A 223 4.89 -13.02 40.81
CA GLN A 223 5.68 -11.79 40.73
C GLN A 223 5.82 -11.11 42.11
N LYS A 224 4.71 -11.00 42.85
CA LYS A 224 4.70 -10.40 44.20
C LYS A 224 5.61 -11.12 45.18
N HIS A 225 5.79 -12.44 45.02
CA HIS A 225 6.60 -13.26 45.91
C HIS A 225 7.97 -13.62 45.30
N GLY A 226 8.35 -13.02 44.17
CA GLY A 226 9.69 -13.15 43.57
C GLY A 226 9.98 -14.48 42.89
N TRP A 227 8.95 -15.24 42.48
CA TRP A 227 9.13 -16.49 41.74
C TRP A 227 9.52 -16.20 40.28
N SER A 228 10.58 -16.85 39.80
CA SER A 228 11.04 -16.77 38.40
C SER A 228 10.25 -17.68 37.45
N ALA A 229 9.64 -18.74 37.98
CA ALA A 229 8.76 -19.66 37.25
C ALA A 229 7.67 -20.19 38.19
N PRO A 230 6.53 -20.69 37.67
CA PRO A 230 5.51 -21.31 38.49
C PRO A 230 6.08 -22.56 39.18
N PRO A 231 5.80 -22.80 40.46
CA PRO A 231 6.23 -24.01 41.13
C PRO A 231 5.65 -25.24 40.42
N GLY A 232 6.46 -26.29 40.27
CA GLY A 232 6.05 -27.50 39.56
C GLY A 232 6.05 -27.40 38.03
N SER A 233 6.64 -26.34 37.48
CA SER A 233 6.93 -26.25 36.05
C SER A 233 8.38 -26.62 35.74
N ARG A 234 8.62 -27.03 34.49
CA ARG A 234 9.93 -27.24 33.89
C ARG A 234 9.92 -26.74 32.44
N LEU A 235 11.09 -26.39 31.91
CA LEU A 235 11.24 -26.15 30.49
C LEU A 235 11.51 -27.47 29.77
N VAL A 236 10.85 -27.67 28.65
CA VAL A 236 10.97 -28.86 27.80
C VAL A 236 11.22 -28.39 26.37
N ILE A 237 12.23 -28.95 25.72
CA ILE A 237 12.50 -28.67 24.31
C ILE A 237 11.59 -29.54 23.46
N TYR A 238 11.01 -28.92 22.42
CA TYR A 238 10.21 -29.57 21.40
C TYR A 238 10.89 -29.43 20.05
N ASP A 239 10.92 -30.53 19.30
CA ASP A 239 11.34 -30.53 17.91
C ASP A 239 10.13 -30.18 17.04
N HIS A 240 10.29 -29.18 16.20
CA HIS A 240 9.22 -28.50 15.49
C HIS A 240 9.53 -28.43 14.00
N PRO A 241 8.74 -29.06 13.10
CA PRO A 241 8.97 -28.95 11.67
C PRO A 241 8.89 -27.50 11.19
N SER A 242 9.91 -26.99 10.49
CA SER A 242 9.95 -25.58 10.05
C SER A 242 8.78 -25.22 9.12
N ALA A 243 8.17 -26.20 8.45
CA ALA A 243 6.96 -26.00 7.64
C ALA A 243 5.71 -25.67 8.47
N SER A 244 5.70 -26.03 9.76
CA SER A 244 4.63 -25.73 10.72
C SER A 244 4.93 -24.48 11.56
N ALA A 245 6.08 -23.83 11.31
CA ALA A 245 6.48 -22.61 12.00
C ALA A 245 5.67 -21.40 11.56
N ILE A 246 5.68 -20.37 12.40
CA ILE A 246 5.06 -19.09 12.07
C ILE A 246 5.80 -18.48 10.88
N SER A 247 5.13 -18.45 9.74
CA SER A 247 5.66 -17.88 8.50
C SER A 247 5.52 -16.35 8.46
N ILE A 248 6.33 -15.70 7.62
CA ILE A 248 6.21 -14.27 7.33
C ILE A 248 5.27 -14.08 6.14
N ALA A 249 4.26 -13.22 6.29
CA ALA A 249 3.32 -12.93 5.21
C ALA A 249 4.05 -12.31 4.00
N PRO A 250 3.73 -12.71 2.75
CA PRO A 250 4.26 -12.04 1.58
C PRO A 250 3.71 -10.61 1.49
N THR A 251 4.53 -9.68 0.98
CA THR A 251 4.11 -8.29 0.77
C THR A 251 2.89 -8.25 -0.17
N PRO A 252 1.75 -7.68 0.25
CA PRO A 252 0.57 -7.61 -0.61
C PRO A 252 0.89 -6.78 -1.86
N LYS A 253 0.78 -7.40 -3.03
CA LYS A 253 0.85 -6.70 -4.32
C LYS A 253 -0.52 -6.13 -4.60
N ALA A 254 -0.66 -4.81 -4.51
CA ALA A 254 -1.91 -4.15 -4.91
C ALA A 254 -2.13 -4.35 -6.42
N ASN A 255 -3.07 -5.22 -6.80
CA ASN A 255 -3.55 -5.30 -8.18
C ASN A 255 -4.34 -4.02 -8.48
N ARG A 256 -3.69 -3.06 -9.12
CA ARG A 256 -4.34 -1.86 -9.64
C ARG A 256 -4.68 -2.10 -11.11
N PRO A 257 -5.93 -1.85 -11.54
CA PRO A 257 -6.26 -1.92 -12.95
C PRO A 257 -5.43 -0.89 -13.73
N ALA A 258 -4.95 -1.30 -14.92
CA ALA A 258 -4.18 -0.44 -15.79
C ALA A 258 -5.01 0.78 -16.22
N ARG A 259 -4.38 1.96 -16.25
CA ARG A 259 -5.07 3.19 -16.66
C ARG A 259 -5.18 3.25 -18.19
N PRO A 260 -6.35 3.62 -18.75
CA PRO A 260 -6.51 3.75 -20.19
C PRO A 260 -5.64 4.88 -20.73
N THR A 261 -5.26 4.77 -22.01
CA THR A 261 -4.55 5.83 -22.74
C THR A 261 -5.48 7.03 -22.95
N VAL A 262 -5.01 8.23 -22.60
CA VAL A 262 -5.81 9.46 -22.67
C VAL A 262 -5.05 10.59 -23.40
N PRO A 263 -5.73 11.44 -24.19
CA PRO A 263 -5.07 12.50 -24.94
C PRO A 263 -4.76 13.77 -24.12
N PHE A 264 -5.41 13.96 -22.95
CA PHE A 264 -5.28 15.18 -22.16
C PHE A 264 -4.85 14.92 -20.72
N VAL A 265 -3.97 15.78 -20.22
CA VAL A 265 -3.66 15.96 -18.79
C VAL A 265 -3.71 17.44 -18.47
N LEU A 266 -4.40 17.81 -17.40
CA LEU A 266 -4.42 19.17 -16.87
C LEU A 266 -3.52 19.26 -15.64
N LEU A 267 -2.61 20.23 -15.65
CA LEU A 267 -1.76 20.58 -14.52
C LEU A 267 -2.17 21.96 -14.01
N ALA A 268 -2.30 22.10 -12.70
CA ALA A 268 -2.49 23.39 -12.03
C ALA A 268 -1.14 23.91 -11.54
N LEU A 269 -0.93 25.20 -11.71
CA LEU A 269 0.22 25.95 -11.24
C LEU A 269 -0.18 26.80 -10.04
N SER A 270 0.65 26.79 -9.01
CA SER A 270 0.47 27.64 -7.84
C SER A 270 1.80 28.16 -7.30
N SER A 271 1.74 29.27 -6.58
CA SER A 271 2.85 29.82 -5.82
C SER A 271 2.49 29.84 -4.35
N SER A 272 3.48 29.70 -3.47
CA SER A 272 3.29 29.85 -2.02
C SER A 272 3.00 31.29 -1.59
N ALA A 273 3.17 32.26 -2.49
CA ALA A 273 2.84 33.66 -2.23
C ALA A 273 1.32 33.88 -2.14
N ARG A 274 0.89 34.78 -1.24
CA ARG A 274 -0.52 35.19 -1.12
C ARG A 274 -1.05 35.95 -2.35
N SER A 275 -0.15 36.57 -3.12
CA SER A 275 -0.48 37.28 -4.36
C SER A 275 -0.08 36.44 -5.58
N ARG A 276 -0.82 36.58 -6.69
CA ARG A 276 -0.52 35.96 -7.98
C ARG A 276 0.54 36.70 -8.79
N SER A 277 0.99 37.87 -8.34
CA SER A 277 2.06 38.65 -8.99
C SER A 277 3.34 37.86 -9.33
N PRO A 278 3.76 36.82 -8.60
CA PRO A 278 4.92 35.99 -8.97
C PRO A 278 4.65 35.01 -10.11
N MET A 279 3.38 34.75 -10.44
CA MET A 279 3.03 33.80 -11.49
C MET A 279 3.51 34.33 -12.87
N PRO A 280 3.96 33.46 -13.78
CA PRO A 280 4.40 33.91 -15.09
C PRO A 280 3.26 34.53 -15.89
N LEU A 281 3.49 35.68 -16.53
CA LEU A 281 2.54 36.27 -17.47
C LEU A 281 2.41 35.42 -18.75
N ARG A 282 1.30 35.56 -19.48
CA ARG A 282 1.02 34.86 -20.75
C ARG A 282 2.12 35.07 -21.80
N GLU A 283 2.78 36.22 -21.80
CA GLU A 283 3.90 36.51 -22.71
C GLU A 283 5.12 35.59 -22.45
N ARG A 284 5.13 34.88 -21.32
CA ARG A 284 6.13 33.88 -20.92
C ARG A 284 5.70 32.44 -21.20
N THR A 285 4.66 32.21 -22.02
CA THR A 285 4.21 30.87 -22.45
C THR A 285 5.36 29.96 -22.89
N LEU A 286 6.18 30.40 -23.85
CA LEU A 286 7.30 29.60 -24.36
C LEU A 286 8.33 29.25 -23.25
N PRO A 287 8.89 30.23 -22.50
CA PRO A 287 9.76 29.93 -21.37
C PRO A 287 9.17 28.95 -20.35
N GLN A 288 7.90 29.11 -20.00
CA GLN A 288 7.25 28.27 -19.00
C GLN A 288 7.07 26.83 -19.49
N ALA A 289 6.66 26.67 -20.75
CA ALA A 289 6.57 25.36 -21.39
C ALA A 289 7.94 24.68 -21.51
N GLU A 290 9.01 25.42 -21.83
CA GLU A 290 10.38 24.87 -21.87
C GLU A 290 10.84 24.35 -20.50
N LEU A 291 10.54 25.09 -19.42
CA LEU A 291 10.89 24.68 -18.05
C LEU A 291 10.13 23.42 -17.65
N LEU A 292 8.83 23.34 -17.97
CA LEU A 292 8.06 22.11 -17.73
C LEU A 292 8.59 20.94 -18.57
N HIS A 293 8.90 21.16 -19.85
CA HIS A 293 9.48 20.12 -20.70
C HIS A 293 10.77 19.57 -20.10
N GLN A 294 11.67 20.42 -19.60
CA GLN A 294 12.89 19.97 -18.92
C GLN A 294 12.59 19.13 -17.67
N ALA A 295 11.59 19.53 -16.88
CA ALA A 295 11.15 18.75 -15.72
C ALA A 295 10.59 17.38 -16.14
N ILE A 296 9.80 17.34 -17.22
CA ILE A 296 9.27 16.10 -17.80
C ILE A 296 10.43 15.21 -18.27
N THR A 297 11.35 15.72 -19.10
CA THR A 297 12.51 14.97 -19.59
C THR A 297 13.33 14.37 -18.44
N SER A 298 13.57 15.15 -17.37
CA SER A 298 14.29 14.66 -16.19
C SER A 298 13.56 13.51 -15.48
N LYS A 299 12.21 13.58 -15.41
CA LYS A 299 11.40 12.53 -14.81
C LYS A 299 11.29 11.29 -15.68
N VAL A 300 11.16 11.44 -17.00
CA VAL A 300 11.18 10.32 -17.96
C VAL A 300 12.48 9.52 -17.78
N GLN A 301 13.63 10.19 -17.78
CA GLN A 301 14.92 9.51 -17.58
C GLN A 301 15.03 8.75 -16.25
N LYS A 302 14.38 9.22 -15.19
CA LYS A 302 14.44 8.61 -13.84
C LYS A 302 13.41 7.51 -13.60
N LEU A 303 12.20 7.65 -14.15
CA LEU A 303 11.03 6.85 -13.77
C LEU A 303 10.54 5.93 -14.88
N ALA A 304 10.80 6.27 -16.15
CA ALA A 304 10.22 5.60 -17.29
C ALA A 304 11.13 5.76 -18.50
N ASN A 305 12.12 4.88 -18.63
CA ASN A 305 12.99 4.85 -19.80
C ASN A 305 12.43 3.93 -20.91
N HIS A 306 11.10 3.77 -20.95
CA HIS A 306 10.41 3.05 -22.00
C HIS A 306 10.29 3.92 -23.25
N THR A 307 10.48 3.30 -24.43
CA THR A 307 10.43 3.96 -25.73
C THR A 307 9.12 4.72 -25.96
N ASP A 308 7.99 4.17 -25.53
CA ASP A 308 6.67 4.78 -25.71
C ASP A 308 6.53 6.08 -24.93
N THR A 309 6.97 6.11 -23.66
CA THR A 309 6.94 7.33 -22.84
C THR A 309 7.81 8.44 -23.41
N VAL A 310 8.98 8.08 -23.96
CA VAL A 310 9.88 9.03 -24.63
C VAL A 310 9.22 9.59 -25.91
N SER A 311 8.59 8.74 -26.71
CA SER A 311 7.87 9.13 -27.91
C SER A 311 6.68 10.04 -27.59
N GLU A 312 5.86 9.67 -26.60
CA GLU A 312 4.64 10.40 -26.22
C GLU A 312 4.93 11.78 -25.60
N LEU A 313 5.93 11.90 -24.73
CA LEU A 313 6.19 13.12 -23.96
C LEU A 313 7.28 14.03 -24.52
N ILE A 314 8.28 13.45 -25.21
CA ILE A 314 9.46 14.19 -25.73
C ILE A 314 9.41 14.26 -27.26
N GLY A 315 8.70 13.34 -27.91
CA GLY A 315 8.61 13.31 -29.37
C GLY A 315 9.83 12.70 -30.05
N LEU A 316 10.50 11.74 -29.40
CA LEU A 316 11.64 11.03 -29.95
C LEU A 316 11.32 9.55 -30.19
N ASP A 317 11.76 9.01 -31.33
CA ASP A 317 11.65 7.59 -31.64
C ASP A 317 12.69 6.73 -30.88
N ALA A 318 12.69 5.41 -31.12
CA ALA A 318 13.63 4.47 -30.51
C ALA A 318 15.11 4.79 -30.77
N VAL A 319 15.41 5.52 -31.85
CA VAL A 319 16.77 5.93 -32.26
C VAL A 319 17.06 7.39 -31.85
N ARG A 320 16.21 7.99 -31.01
CA ARG A 320 16.29 9.38 -30.54
C ARG A 320 16.21 10.43 -31.66
N LYS A 321 15.51 10.14 -32.75
CA LYS A 321 15.18 11.13 -33.78
C LYS A 321 13.79 11.72 -33.54
N PRO A 322 13.56 13.01 -33.91
CA PRO A 322 12.24 13.62 -33.81
C PRO A 322 11.17 12.83 -34.58
N THR A 323 10.06 12.53 -33.92
CA THR A 323 8.88 11.89 -34.50
C THR A 323 8.17 12.80 -35.50
N ILE A 324 7.55 12.20 -36.52
CA ILE A 324 6.78 12.90 -37.55
C ILE A 324 5.30 12.98 -37.13
N GLY A 325 4.58 14.00 -37.63
CA GLY A 325 3.12 14.10 -37.51
C GLY A 325 2.63 14.73 -36.20
N HIS A 326 3.52 15.35 -35.41
CA HIS A 326 3.16 16.13 -34.22
C HIS A 326 2.25 15.39 -33.23
N ARG A 327 2.41 14.06 -33.11
CA ARG A 327 1.55 13.22 -32.26
C ARG A 327 1.96 13.19 -30.78
N HIS A 328 3.08 13.80 -30.44
CA HIS A 328 3.61 13.88 -29.08
C HIS A 328 3.09 15.11 -28.31
N ALA A 329 3.46 15.21 -27.04
CA ALA A 329 2.96 16.22 -26.12
C ALA A 329 3.14 17.66 -26.64
N HIS A 330 2.04 18.39 -26.64
CA HIS A 330 1.99 19.84 -26.69
C HIS A 330 1.78 20.35 -25.27
N ILE A 331 2.69 21.20 -24.83
CA ILE A 331 2.64 21.85 -23.52
C ILE A 331 1.99 23.22 -23.74
N LEU A 332 0.73 23.35 -23.34
CA LEU A 332 -0.08 24.55 -23.57
C LEU A 332 -0.35 25.26 -22.23
N PRO A 333 0.47 26.25 -21.85
CA PRO A 333 0.16 27.15 -20.73
C PRO A 333 -1.11 27.97 -20.98
N LEU A 334 -1.98 28.05 -19.98
CA LEU A 334 -3.30 28.68 -20.04
C LEU A 334 -3.54 29.59 -18.82
N THR A 335 -4.49 30.50 -18.99
CA THR A 335 -5.00 31.41 -17.95
C THR A 335 -6.48 31.08 -17.73
N LEU A 336 -6.79 30.16 -16.81
CA LEU A 336 -8.15 29.61 -16.63
C LEU A 336 -8.92 30.23 -15.47
N LEU A 337 -8.25 30.79 -14.45
CA LEU A 337 -8.92 31.24 -13.23
C LEU A 337 -9.30 32.72 -13.28
N ASN A 338 -8.40 33.58 -13.76
CA ASN A 338 -8.56 35.03 -13.72
C ASN A 338 -8.22 35.65 -15.07
N ALA A 339 -8.89 36.75 -15.41
CA ALA A 339 -8.56 37.60 -16.56
C ALA A 339 -7.34 38.52 -16.27
N ASP A 340 -6.34 38.03 -15.53
CA ASP A 340 -5.15 38.79 -15.11
C ASP A 340 -3.92 38.49 -15.97
N ASN A 341 -4.08 37.70 -17.04
CA ASN A 341 -3.01 37.23 -17.93
C ASN A 341 -1.90 36.40 -17.23
N HIS A 342 -2.08 35.96 -15.99
CA HIS A 342 -1.11 35.10 -15.30
C HIS A 342 -1.41 33.62 -15.60
N LEU A 343 -0.38 32.89 -16.04
CA LEU A 343 -0.44 31.46 -16.31
C LEU A 343 -0.72 30.71 -15.00
N ASP A 344 -1.81 29.96 -14.95
CA ASP A 344 -2.23 29.19 -13.78
C ASP A 344 -2.50 27.71 -14.08
N HIS A 345 -2.58 27.33 -15.35
CA HIS A 345 -2.73 25.94 -15.76
C HIS A 345 -1.83 25.62 -16.94
N ILE A 346 -1.54 24.34 -17.11
CA ILE A 346 -0.90 23.81 -18.31
C ILE A 346 -1.71 22.61 -18.76
N LEU A 347 -2.26 22.70 -19.96
CA LEU A 347 -2.86 21.57 -20.65
C LEU A 347 -1.76 20.84 -21.43
N ILE A 348 -1.53 19.57 -21.08
CA ILE A 348 -0.74 18.65 -21.88
C ILE A 348 -1.69 17.96 -22.84
N TRP A 349 -1.47 18.18 -24.13
CA TRP A 349 -2.25 17.55 -25.20
C TRP A 349 -1.35 16.69 -26.08
N THR A 350 -1.61 15.38 -26.11
CA THR A 350 -0.86 14.42 -26.92
C THR A 350 -1.84 13.74 -27.88
N PRO A 351 -1.88 14.12 -29.18
CA PRO A 351 -2.77 13.49 -30.16
C PRO A 351 -2.58 11.97 -30.29
N GLY A 352 -1.37 11.48 -30.03
CA GLY A 352 -1.04 10.05 -29.99
C GLY A 352 -1.52 9.32 -28.74
N GLY A 353 -1.98 10.04 -27.71
CA GLY A 353 -2.37 9.50 -26.41
C GLY A 353 -1.21 9.43 -25.41
N LEU A 354 -1.57 9.38 -24.12
CA LEU A 354 -0.66 9.23 -22.98
C LEU A 354 -0.94 7.89 -22.29
N SER A 355 0.02 6.97 -22.39
CA SER A 355 0.02 5.69 -21.68
C SER A 355 0.02 5.88 -20.15
N GLU A 356 -0.28 4.81 -19.41
CA GLU A 356 -0.21 4.83 -17.94
C GLU A 356 1.16 5.29 -17.43
N SER A 357 2.24 4.84 -18.05
CA SER A 357 3.62 5.25 -17.73
C SER A 357 3.81 6.76 -17.90
N SER A 358 3.38 7.33 -19.03
CA SER A 358 3.45 8.76 -19.28
C SER A 358 2.60 9.57 -18.30
N GLN A 359 1.39 9.08 -17.99
CA GLN A 359 0.56 9.73 -16.98
C GLN A 359 1.19 9.65 -15.57
N ASN A 360 1.90 8.58 -15.23
CA ASN A 360 2.62 8.45 -13.96
C ASN A 360 3.79 9.42 -13.87
N VAL A 361 4.53 9.63 -14.97
CA VAL A 361 5.55 10.69 -15.06
C VAL A 361 4.93 12.05 -14.75
N LEU A 362 3.82 12.40 -15.40
CA LEU A 362 3.13 13.68 -15.18
C LEU A 362 2.58 13.81 -13.75
N ARG A 363 2.02 12.74 -13.18
CA ARG A 363 1.57 12.68 -11.77
C ARG A 363 2.72 12.81 -10.77
N SER A 364 3.96 12.53 -11.15
CA SER A 364 5.14 12.66 -10.29
C SER A 364 5.72 14.08 -10.25
N LEU A 365 5.25 14.97 -11.11
CA LEU A 365 5.65 16.38 -11.12
C LEU A 365 5.13 17.04 -9.85
N ARG A 366 5.99 17.85 -9.22
CA ARG A 366 5.69 18.60 -7.99
C ARG A 366 6.01 20.07 -8.11
N LYS A 367 7.00 20.40 -8.93
CA LYS A 367 7.48 21.75 -9.13
C LYS A 367 8.03 21.96 -10.53
N THR A 368 7.98 23.21 -10.95
CA THR A 368 8.74 23.79 -12.04
C THR A 368 9.35 25.10 -11.54
N TYR A 369 10.15 25.77 -12.36
CA TYR A 369 10.85 26.99 -11.95
C TYR A 369 10.26 28.21 -12.66
N MET A 370 10.44 29.38 -12.06
CA MET A 370 10.20 30.67 -12.72
C MET A 370 11.39 31.04 -13.62
N LYS A 371 11.15 31.88 -14.63
CA LYS A 371 12.23 32.40 -15.48
C LYS A 371 13.27 33.14 -14.63
N GLY A 372 14.55 32.84 -14.87
CA GLY A 372 15.67 33.42 -14.14
C GLY A 372 16.00 32.74 -12.81
N GLY A 373 15.28 31.68 -12.43
CA GLY A 373 15.53 30.96 -11.18
C GLY A 373 15.05 31.70 -9.92
N VAL A 374 14.22 32.73 -10.10
CA VAL A 374 13.81 33.66 -9.04
C VAL A 374 12.80 33.03 -8.05
N GLY A 375 12.22 31.88 -8.39
CA GLY A 375 11.30 31.16 -7.51
C GLY A 375 10.83 29.82 -8.06
N GLU A 376 10.20 29.02 -7.19
CA GLU A 376 9.56 27.75 -7.55
C GLU A 376 8.05 27.97 -7.80
N VAL A 377 7.53 27.27 -8.80
CA VAL A 377 6.09 27.15 -9.05
C VAL A 377 5.69 25.73 -8.75
N GLU A 378 4.76 25.54 -7.82
CA GLU A 378 4.22 24.22 -7.53
C GLU A 378 3.36 23.74 -8.71
N VAL A 379 3.56 22.48 -9.08
CA VAL A 379 2.81 21.80 -10.15
C VAL A 379 1.99 20.70 -9.50
N ARG A 380 0.67 20.78 -9.65
CA ARG A 380 -0.27 19.78 -9.16
C ARG A 380 -1.00 19.14 -10.33
N PHE A 381 -1.11 17.82 -10.29
CA PHE A 381 -1.91 17.08 -11.26
C PHE A 381 -3.39 17.28 -10.95
N ALA A 382 -4.11 17.97 -11.83
CA ALA A 382 -5.54 18.26 -11.65
C ALA A 382 -6.41 17.13 -12.21
N GLY A 383 -6.03 16.55 -13.36
CA GLY A 383 -6.79 15.46 -13.96
C GLY A 383 -6.21 14.97 -15.28
N SER A 384 -6.70 13.83 -15.75
CA SER A 384 -6.41 13.26 -17.07
C SER A 384 -7.66 12.61 -17.64
N GLY A 385 -7.85 12.68 -18.94
CA GLY A 385 -9.09 12.17 -19.52
C GLY A 385 -9.20 12.34 -21.03
N THR A 386 -10.30 11.84 -21.52
CA THR A 386 -10.75 11.96 -22.90
C THR A 386 -11.20 13.39 -23.20
N ARG A 387 -11.37 13.67 -24.50
CA ARG A 387 -11.93 14.95 -24.98
C ARG A 387 -13.28 15.25 -24.35
N GLU A 388 -14.18 14.27 -24.33
CA GLU A 388 -15.56 14.46 -23.87
C GLU A 388 -15.62 14.71 -22.36
N GLU A 389 -14.71 14.14 -21.58
CA GLU A 389 -14.57 14.47 -20.16
C GLU A 389 -14.04 15.89 -19.96
N PHE A 390 -13.02 16.30 -20.72
CA PHE A 390 -12.43 17.63 -20.59
C PHE A 390 -13.33 18.76 -21.11
N LYS A 391 -14.19 18.49 -22.10
CA LYS A 391 -15.26 19.42 -22.53
C LYS A 391 -16.29 19.72 -21.44
N LYS A 392 -16.39 18.89 -20.41
CA LYS A 392 -17.25 19.18 -19.24
C LYS A 392 -16.67 20.27 -18.34
N ILE A 393 -15.40 20.64 -18.52
CA ILE A 393 -14.75 21.71 -17.78
C ILE A 393 -14.99 23.02 -18.54
N PRO A 394 -15.87 23.92 -18.07
CA PRO A 394 -16.28 25.11 -18.85
C PRO A 394 -15.11 26.00 -19.25
N ALA A 395 -14.13 26.13 -18.35
CA ALA A 395 -12.91 26.89 -18.58
C ALA A 395 -12.07 26.38 -19.77
N LEU A 396 -12.23 25.13 -20.22
CA LEU A 396 -11.48 24.59 -21.37
C LEU A 396 -12.23 24.67 -22.70
N ASN A 397 -13.50 25.10 -22.71
CA ASN A 397 -14.32 25.09 -23.92
C ASN A 397 -13.82 26.05 -25.00
N HIS A 398 -13.17 27.15 -24.60
CA HIS A 398 -12.52 28.06 -25.56
C HIS A 398 -11.26 27.46 -26.22
N ILE A 399 -10.77 26.30 -25.76
CA ILE A 399 -9.64 25.58 -26.36
C ILE A 399 -10.10 24.30 -27.06
N LEU A 400 -11.04 23.58 -26.44
CA LEU A 400 -11.53 22.26 -26.89
C LEU A 400 -12.83 22.31 -27.69
N GLY A 401 -13.38 23.52 -27.88
CA GLY A 401 -14.60 23.78 -28.61
C GLY A 401 -14.51 23.45 -30.10
N GLU A 402 -15.65 23.50 -30.76
CA GLU A 402 -15.80 23.24 -32.18
C GLU A 402 -16.24 24.53 -32.88
N ALA A 403 -15.47 24.97 -33.90
CA ALA A 403 -15.76 26.21 -34.59
C ALA A 403 -15.25 26.19 -36.04
N LYS A 404 -15.87 27.02 -36.89
CA LYS A 404 -15.39 27.28 -38.26
C LYS A 404 -14.34 28.38 -38.32
N VAL A 405 -14.36 29.32 -37.37
CA VAL A 405 -13.46 30.47 -37.35
C VAL A 405 -12.61 30.39 -36.09
N TRP A 406 -11.29 30.45 -36.27
CA TRP A 406 -10.30 30.32 -35.21
C TRP A 406 -9.34 31.51 -35.25
N GLN A 407 -9.06 32.11 -34.11
CA GLN A 407 -8.14 33.25 -33.97
C GLN A 407 -6.97 32.87 -33.06
N SER A 408 -5.77 33.40 -33.36
CA SER A 408 -4.59 33.17 -32.55
C SER A 408 -4.76 33.69 -31.12
N LEU A 409 -4.56 32.81 -30.14
CA LEU A 409 -4.41 33.15 -28.73
C LEU A 409 -2.94 33.45 -28.38
N THR A 410 -2.01 32.73 -29.02
CA THR A 410 -0.57 32.95 -28.91
C THR A 410 0.05 33.14 -30.30
N PRO A 411 1.18 33.86 -30.44
CA PRO A 411 1.70 34.22 -31.75
C PRO A 411 2.04 33.00 -32.59
N PHE A 412 1.59 32.99 -33.84
CA PHE A 412 2.05 32.06 -34.85
C PHE A 412 3.44 32.48 -35.35
N LEU A 413 4.38 31.54 -35.32
CA LEU A 413 5.74 31.73 -35.81
C LEU A 413 5.94 30.85 -37.05
N LEU A 414 6.49 31.42 -38.11
CA LEU A 414 6.77 30.68 -39.33
C LEU A 414 7.80 29.56 -39.07
N PRO A 415 7.55 28.32 -39.51
CA PRO A 415 8.56 27.26 -39.45
C PRO A 415 9.77 27.52 -40.35
N ARG A 416 9.61 28.25 -41.46
CA ARG A 416 10.64 28.48 -42.49
C ARG A 416 10.63 29.93 -42.98
N HIS A 417 11.73 30.40 -43.57
CA HIS A 417 11.81 31.75 -44.16
C HIS A 417 10.73 31.95 -45.23
N PRO A 418 9.93 33.03 -45.16
CA PRO A 418 8.89 33.27 -46.14
C PRO A 418 9.49 33.58 -47.51
N LYS A 419 8.81 33.13 -48.57
CA LYS A 419 9.12 33.44 -49.97
C LYS A 419 7.96 34.20 -50.61
N LYS A 420 8.25 34.92 -51.71
CA LYS A 420 7.22 35.66 -52.47
C LYS A 420 6.14 34.74 -53.06
N ASN A 421 6.55 33.59 -53.61
CA ASN A 421 5.66 32.64 -54.29
C ASN A 421 5.95 31.19 -53.84
N GLY A 422 4.97 30.30 -54.02
CA GLY A 422 5.08 28.85 -53.80
C GLY A 422 4.80 28.40 -52.37
N ARG A 423 5.16 27.16 -52.04
CA ARG A 423 4.83 26.51 -50.75
C ARG A 423 5.38 27.21 -49.49
N ASN A 424 6.38 28.09 -49.64
CA ASN A 424 7.00 28.79 -48.52
C ASN A 424 6.44 30.22 -48.33
N THR A 425 5.34 30.60 -48.98
CA THR A 425 4.58 31.79 -48.57
C THR A 425 4.01 31.60 -47.16
N ILE A 426 3.51 32.67 -46.53
CA ILE A 426 2.89 32.58 -45.20
C ILE A 426 1.70 31.59 -45.25
N GLU A 427 0.83 31.75 -46.24
CA GLU A 427 -0.34 30.91 -46.49
C GLU A 427 0.05 29.46 -46.82
N GLY A 428 1.11 29.28 -47.62
CA GLY A 428 1.64 27.97 -47.98
C GLY A 428 2.14 27.20 -46.74
N GLN A 429 2.87 27.88 -45.86
CA GLN A 429 3.35 27.30 -44.61
C GLN A 429 2.22 26.98 -43.62
N ILE A 430 1.21 27.86 -43.50
CA ILE A 430 0.02 27.59 -42.67
C ILE A 430 -0.71 26.34 -43.20
N THR A 431 -0.91 26.26 -44.52
CA THR A 431 -1.59 25.12 -45.15
C THR A 431 -0.81 23.82 -44.95
N GLU A 432 0.52 23.84 -45.07
CA GLU A 432 1.38 22.69 -44.81
C GLU A 432 1.32 22.24 -43.35
N GLU A 433 1.37 23.18 -42.39
CA GLU A 433 1.26 22.88 -40.95
C GLU A 433 -0.10 22.24 -40.61
N LEU A 434 -1.20 22.74 -41.17
CA LEU A 434 -2.54 22.18 -40.97
C LEU A 434 -2.64 20.77 -41.59
N THR A 435 -2.17 20.61 -42.83
CA THR A 435 -2.15 19.32 -43.55
C THR A 435 -1.35 18.26 -42.78
N SER A 436 -0.18 18.63 -42.24
CA SER A 436 0.67 17.72 -41.46
C SER A 436 0.02 17.20 -40.17
N ARG A 437 -1.02 17.88 -39.69
CA ARG A 437 -1.83 17.51 -38.51
C ARG A 437 -3.21 16.96 -38.88
N SER A 438 -3.41 16.64 -40.16
CA SER A 438 -4.68 16.13 -40.71
C SER A 438 -5.86 17.09 -40.51
N LEU A 439 -5.59 18.39 -40.49
CA LEU A 439 -6.61 19.44 -40.49
C LEU A 439 -6.88 19.92 -41.92
N PRO A 440 -8.12 20.30 -42.27
CA PRO A 440 -8.42 20.77 -43.62
C PRO A 440 -7.77 22.11 -43.92
N SER A 441 -7.53 22.38 -45.20
CA SER A 441 -7.09 23.70 -45.65
C SER A 441 -8.13 24.77 -45.31
N PRO A 442 -7.71 25.95 -44.82
CA PRO A 442 -8.62 27.03 -44.51
C PRO A 442 -9.16 27.63 -45.82
N LYS A 443 -10.43 28.03 -45.80
CA LYS A 443 -11.09 28.80 -46.86
C LYS A 443 -10.51 30.21 -46.97
N SER A 444 -10.16 30.82 -45.84
CA SER A 444 -9.47 32.11 -45.80
C SER A 444 -8.49 32.19 -44.62
N ILE A 445 -7.42 32.94 -44.85
CA ILE A 445 -6.39 33.27 -43.87
C ILE A 445 -6.32 34.80 -43.82
N GLU A 446 -6.62 35.38 -42.67
CA GLU A 446 -6.53 36.81 -42.43
C GLU A 446 -5.39 37.09 -41.45
N ILE A 447 -4.49 38.02 -41.81
CA ILE A 447 -3.41 38.48 -40.94
C ILE A 447 -3.90 39.72 -40.17
N LEU A 448 -4.04 39.56 -38.87
CA LEU A 448 -4.54 40.58 -37.95
C LEU A 448 -3.37 41.47 -37.49
N ARG A 449 -3.18 42.62 -38.15
CA ARG A 449 -1.98 43.46 -37.97
C ARG A 449 -1.88 44.06 -36.56
N GLU A 450 -2.97 44.56 -36.01
CA GLU A 450 -2.99 45.20 -34.69
C GLU A 450 -2.73 44.19 -33.57
N GLU A 451 -3.31 43.01 -33.67
CA GLU A 451 -3.13 41.90 -32.74
C GLU A 451 -1.70 41.34 -32.82
N SER A 452 -1.12 41.32 -34.03
CA SER A 452 0.29 40.97 -34.23
C SER A 452 1.23 41.94 -33.49
N ILE A 453 0.90 43.24 -33.48
CA ILE A 453 1.62 44.25 -32.68
C ILE A 453 1.46 43.95 -31.18
N GLY A 454 0.28 43.49 -30.74
CA GLY A 454 0.02 43.04 -29.37
C GLY A 454 0.91 41.87 -28.93
N PHE A 455 1.31 40.99 -29.87
CA PHE A 455 2.20 39.87 -29.60
C PHE A 455 3.69 40.22 -29.49
N ARG A 456 4.07 41.49 -29.64
CA ARG A 456 5.48 41.93 -29.55
C ARG A 456 6.17 41.54 -28.24
N HIS A 457 5.43 41.48 -27.13
CA HIS A 457 5.98 41.18 -25.80
C HIS A 457 6.18 39.68 -25.53
N PHE A 458 5.59 38.80 -26.35
CA PHE A 458 5.81 37.36 -26.21
C PHE A 458 7.28 37.01 -26.44
N VAL A 459 7.79 36.08 -25.64
CA VAL A 459 9.09 35.46 -25.91
C VAL A 459 8.90 34.45 -27.04
N ARG A 460 9.55 34.69 -28.18
CA ARG A 460 9.41 33.88 -29.41
C ARG A 460 10.60 32.97 -29.72
N ALA A 461 11.71 33.15 -29.01
CA ALA A 461 12.92 32.34 -29.17
C ALA A 461 13.14 31.42 -27.97
N ARG A 462 13.40 30.14 -28.26
CA ARG A 462 13.76 29.12 -27.27
C ARG A 462 15.13 29.44 -26.66
N ARG A 463 15.31 29.16 -25.36
CA ARG A 463 16.62 29.32 -24.70
C ARG A 463 17.61 28.26 -25.19
N LYS A 464 17.12 27.04 -25.41
CA LYS A 464 17.86 25.89 -25.92
C LYS A 464 17.07 25.28 -27.08
N GLY A 465 17.30 25.79 -28.29
CA GLY A 465 16.61 25.32 -29.49
C GLY A 465 16.88 26.21 -30.71
N ALA A 466 16.36 25.79 -31.86
CA ALA A 466 16.39 26.61 -33.06
C ALA A 466 15.57 27.89 -32.86
N ARG A 467 16.08 29.02 -33.35
CA ARG A 467 15.32 30.28 -33.40
C ARG A 467 14.32 30.23 -34.54
N PRO A 468 13.19 30.97 -34.45
CA PRO A 468 12.33 31.14 -35.59
C PRO A 468 13.11 31.86 -36.72
N PRO A 469 12.77 31.62 -37.99
CA PRO A 469 13.37 32.27 -39.16
C PRO A 469 13.24 33.80 -39.13
N GLU A 470 12.14 34.28 -38.54
CA GLU A 470 11.87 35.70 -38.32
C GLU A 470 11.41 35.91 -36.88
N ASP A 471 11.88 36.98 -36.25
CA ASP A 471 11.42 37.38 -34.91
C ASP A 471 10.13 38.21 -35.00
N PHE A 472 9.11 37.64 -35.64
CA PHE A 472 7.79 38.26 -35.80
C PHE A 472 6.70 37.25 -35.44
N GLY A 473 5.76 37.67 -34.59
CA GLY A 473 4.61 36.86 -34.18
C GLY A 473 3.35 37.29 -34.92
N TYR A 474 2.86 36.44 -35.82
CA TYR A 474 1.63 36.70 -36.56
C TYR A 474 0.41 36.37 -35.70
N ALA A 475 -0.54 37.29 -35.64
CA ALA A 475 -1.91 37.00 -35.24
C ALA A 475 -2.71 36.68 -36.50
N LEU A 476 -3.37 35.51 -36.50
CA LEU A 476 -4.08 34.99 -37.65
C LEU A 476 -5.53 34.71 -37.29
N ARG A 477 -6.43 34.94 -38.24
CA ARG A 477 -7.79 34.40 -38.23
C ARG A 477 -7.93 33.42 -39.38
N LEU A 478 -8.26 32.18 -39.04
CA LEU A 478 -8.44 31.07 -39.96
C LEU A 478 -9.92 30.74 -40.07
N THR A 479 -10.45 30.72 -41.28
CA THR A 479 -11.82 30.28 -41.55
C THR A 479 -11.79 28.95 -42.29
N PHE A 480 -12.40 27.92 -41.73
CA PHE A 480 -12.48 26.59 -42.31
C PHE A 480 -13.83 26.36 -43.01
N PRO A 481 -13.88 25.48 -44.03
CA PRO A 481 -15.13 25.13 -44.71
C PRO A 481 -16.09 24.34 -43.79
N ILE A 482 -15.54 23.59 -42.83
CA ILE A 482 -16.26 22.78 -41.85
C ILE A 482 -15.87 23.20 -40.43
N SER A 483 -16.72 22.87 -39.46
CA SER A 483 -16.40 23.07 -38.05
C SER A 483 -15.28 22.12 -37.65
N ILE A 484 -14.28 22.63 -36.94
CA ILE A 484 -13.11 21.87 -36.47
C ILE A 484 -13.07 21.92 -34.95
N SER A 485 -12.78 20.78 -34.32
CA SER A 485 -12.53 20.69 -32.89
C SER A 485 -11.09 21.06 -32.56
N GLY A 486 -10.88 21.98 -31.62
CA GLY A 486 -9.54 22.30 -31.10
C GLY A 486 -8.96 21.17 -30.23
N PRO A 487 -7.78 21.31 -29.62
CA PRO A 487 -6.86 22.43 -29.77
C PRO A 487 -6.31 22.50 -31.19
N ILE A 488 -6.13 23.71 -31.71
CA ILE A 488 -5.35 23.95 -32.93
C ILE A 488 -4.06 24.65 -32.50
N ALA A 489 -2.93 23.97 -32.65
CA ALA A 489 -1.60 24.50 -32.36
C ALA A 489 -0.68 24.24 -33.56
N ILE A 490 -0.26 25.30 -34.25
CA ILE A 490 0.53 25.22 -35.48
C ILE A 490 1.72 26.17 -35.48
N GLY A 491 2.72 25.89 -36.31
CA GLY A 491 3.89 26.73 -36.48
C GLY A 491 5.07 26.37 -35.57
N HIS A 492 6.12 27.18 -35.66
CA HIS A 492 7.33 26.99 -34.90
C HIS A 492 7.07 27.10 -33.39
N SER A 493 7.62 26.14 -32.62
CA SER A 493 7.42 26.04 -31.16
C SER A 493 5.96 25.82 -30.71
N SER A 494 5.10 25.25 -31.57
CA SER A 494 3.71 24.87 -31.21
C SER A 494 3.60 23.86 -30.07
N HIS A 495 4.59 22.95 -29.93
CA HIS A 495 4.70 22.05 -28.79
C HIS A 495 4.98 22.74 -27.44
N PHE A 496 5.31 24.03 -27.47
CA PHE A 496 5.61 24.85 -26.29
C PHE A 496 4.62 26.01 -26.12
N GLY A 497 3.41 25.86 -26.68
CA GLY A 497 2.28 26.77 -26.44
C GLY A 497 2.20 27.99 -27.35
N LEU A 498 3.12 28.16 -28.30
CA LEU A 498 2.98 29.19 -29.35
C LEU A 498 2.09 28.71 -30.50
N GLY A 499 1.55 29.65 -31.29
CA GLY A 499 0.64 29.35 -32.39
C GLY A 499 -0.61 28.56 -31.99
N LEU A 500 -1.10 28.77 -30.77
CA LEU A 500 -2.35 28.22 -30.24
C LEU A 500 -3.51 29.12 -30.69
N PHE A 501 -4.62 28.51 -31.09
CA PHE A 501 -5.83 29.19 -31.54
C PHE A 501 -7.02 28.87 -30.65
N VAL A 502 -7.96 29.81 -30.59
CA VAL A 502 -9.27 29.70 -29.92
C VAL A 502 -10.39 29.98 -30.93
N PRO A 503 -11.62 29.47 -30.73
CA PRO A 503 -12.78 29.89 -31.50
C PRO A 503 -12.91 31.41 -31.49
N ALA A 504 -13.10 32.02 -32.66
CA ALA A 504 -13.46 33.42 -32.73
C ALA A 504 -14.96 33.54 -32.40
N ASP A 505 -15.30 34.25 -31.33
CA ASP A 505 -16.69 34.56 -31.01
C ASP A 505 -17.31 35.36 -32.17
N GLN A 506 -18.49 34.95 -32.66
CA GLN A 506 -19.21 35.68 -33.71
C GLN A 506 -19.76 37.05 -33.24
N HIS A 507 -19.50 37.43 -31.99
CA HIS A 507 -19.90 38.70 -31.40
C HIS A 507 -18.85 39.22 -30.43
N SER A 508 -17.99 40.11 -30.91
CA SER A 508 -17.60 41.32 -30.18
C SER A 508 -16.56 42.10 -30.97
N SER A 509 -16.99 43.25 -31.48
CA SER A 509 -16.19 44.48 -31.45
C SER A 509 -15.45 44.55 -30.10
N ILE A 510 -14.12 44.50 -30.14
CA ILE A 510 -13.25 44.68 -28.97
C ILE A 510 -13.47 46.12 -28.45
N PRO A 511 -13.54 46.35 -27.12
CA PRO A 511 -13.59 47.71 -26.56
C PRO A 511 -12.30 48.49 -26.82
#